data_AF-A0AB32X0Q0-F1
#
_entry.id   AF-A0AB32X0Q0-F1
#
_cell.length_a   1.000
_cell.length_b   1.000
_cell.length_c   1.000
_cell.angle_alpha   90.00
_cell.angle_beta   90.00
_cell.angle_gamma   90.00
#
_symmetry.space_group_name_H-M   'P 1'
#
loop_
_entity.id
_entity.type
_entity.pdbx_description
1 polymer ?
#
loop_
_entity_poly.entity_id
_entity_poly.type
_entity_poly.pdbx_seq_one_letter_code
_entity_poly.pdbx_strand_id
1 'polypeptide(L)'
;MAHEEKKLKLYSYWRSSCSCRIRIALNLKGLEYQYIPVNLLKGEQFSPEFQKLNPIGYVPVLVDGDIVISDSFAIFMYLEEKYPQHPLLPSDLQKKALNFQAANIVCSSIQPLQNLAKYIEEKASPDEKIPWAKRHIEKGFEALEKLLKDHAGIYATGDEVFMADLFLAPQVHAGIKRFNVDMVPWQTHPQKA
;
A
#
# COMPACT_ATOMS: atom_id res chain seq x y z
N MET A 1 -35.40 8.81 14.26
CA MET A 1 -34.50 7.69 14.60
C MET A 1 -33.15 8.04 14.03
N ALA A 2 -32.14 8.27 14.88
CA ALA A 2 -30.80 8.62 14.43
C ALA A 2 -30.22 7.41 13.67
N HIS A 3 -29.83 7.60 12.42
CA HIS A 3 -28.90 6.66 11.79
C HIS A 3 -27.62 6.70 12.64
N GLU A 4 -27.36 5.63 13.39
CA GLU A 4 -26.00 5.34 13.83
C GLU A 4 -25.17 5.27 12.55
N GLU A 5 -24.45 6.34 12.21
CA GLU A 5 -23.42 6.29 11.19
C GLU A 5 -22.45 5.20 11.61
N LYS A 6 -22.53 4.03 10.96
CA LYS A 6 -21.64 2.90 11.27
C LYS A 6 -20.21 3.37 10.96
N LYS A 7 -19.47 3.71 12.02
CA LYS A 7 -18.09 4.22 11.93
C LYS A 7 -17.21 3.19 11.22
N LEU A 8 -16.50 3.63 10.17
CA LEU A 8 -15.50 2.82 9.45
C LEU A 8 -14.51 2.23 10.44
N LYS A 9 -14.13 0.96 10.30
CA LYS A 9 -13.09 0.32 11.12
C LYS A 9 -11.97 -0.17 10.24
N LEU A 10 -10.73 0.22 10.55
CA LEU A 10 -9.54 -0.23 9.85
C LEU A 10 -8.71 -1.13 10.77
N TYR A 11 -8.71 -2.43 10.50
CA TYR A 11 -7.79 -3.36 11.11
C TYR A 11 -6.40 -3.17 10.50
N SER A 12 -5.46 -2.71 11.31
CA SER A 12 -4.20 -2.14 10.82
C SER A 12 -3.03 -2.49 11.74
N TYR A 13 -1.87 -2.68 11.11
CA TYR A 13 -0.58 -2.69 11.80
C TYR A 13 0.22 -1.44 11.42
N TRP A 14 0.82 -0.78 12.41
CA TRP A 14 1.44 0.53 12.22
C TRP A 14 2.59 0.50 11.21
N ARG A 15 3.41 -0.57 11.18
CA ARG A 15 4.50 -0.78 10.20
C ARG A 15 4.09 -1.48 8.90
N SER A 16 2.82 -1.87 8.75
CA SER A 16 2.36 -2.50 7.50
C SER A 16 2.28 -1.45 6.39
N SER A 17 3.01 -1.66 5.30
CA SER A 17 2.97 -0.77 4.14
C SER A 17 1.58 -0.82 3.49
N CYS A 18 0.97 -2.00 3.35
CA CYS A 18 -0.39 -2.15 2.83
C CYS A 18 -1.42 -1.41 3.69
N SER A 19 -1.31 -1.49 5.02
CA SER A 19 -2.21 -0.74 5.91
C SER A 19 -1.97 0.76 5.81
N CYS A 20 -0.72 1.19 5.62
CA CYS A 20 -0.38 2.60 5.46
C CYS A 20 -1.07 3.22 4.23
N ARG A 21 -1.14 2.51 3.10
CA ARG A 21 -1.86 2.97 1.88
C ARG A 21 -3.28 3.42 2.21
N ILE A 22 -4.00 2.58 2.95
CA ILE A 22 -5.40 2.84 3.31
C ILE A 22 -5.52 3.93 4.37
N ARG A 23 -4.58 4.01 5.32
CA ARG A 23 -4.56 5.16 6.26
C ARG A 23 -4.38 6.47 5.52
N ILE A 24 -3.49 6.53 4.53
CA ILE A 24 -3.30 7.73 3.70
C ILE A 24 -4.60 8.04 2.94
N ALA A 25 -5.20 7.04 2.29
CA ALA A 25 -6.45 7.22 1.54
C ALA A 25 -7.59 7.77 2.41
N LEU A 26 -7.85 7.16 3.57
CA LEU A 26 -8.89 7.62 4.50
C LEU A 26 -8.66 9.07 4.94
N ASN A 27 -7.42 9.44 5.26
CA ASN A 27 -7.08 10.80 5.68
C ASN A 27 -7.23 11.82 4.54
N LEU A 28 -6.74 11.51 3.34
CA LEU A 28 -6.85 12.42 2.19
C LEU A 28 -8.31 12.63 1.74
N LYS A 29 -9.16 11.62 1.92
CA LYS A 29 -10.59 11.70 1.64
C LYS A 29 -11.40 12.32 2.79
N GLY A 30 -10.77 12.65 3.92
CA GLY A 30 -11.42 13.23 5.09
C GLY A 30 -12.38 12.27 5.81
N LEU A 31 -12.16 10.96 5.69
CA LEU A 31 -13.04 9.94 6.27
C LEU A 31 -12.59 9.59 7.68
N GLU A 32 -13.48 9.81 8.66
CA GLU A 32 -13.25 9.35 10.02
C GLU A 32 -13.36 7.82 10.12
N TYR A 33 -12.41 7.22 10.84
CA TYR A 33 -12.41 5.78 11.06
C TYR A 33 -11.86 5.42 12.44
N GLN A 34 -12.27 4.26 12.94
CA GLN A 34 -11.69 3.62 14.11
C GLN A 34 -10.48 2.79 13.69
N TYR A 35 -9.30 3.11 14.23
CA TYR A 35 -8.11 2.28 14.09
C TYR A 35 -8.19 1.07 15.03
N ILE A 36 -8.22 -0.14 14.47
CA ILE A 36 -8.17 -1.39 15.23
C ILE A 36 -6.77 -1.99 15.11
N PRO A 37 -5.93 -1.98 16.16
CA PRO A 37 -4.58 -2.53 16.09
C PRO A 37 -4.61 -4.05 15.93
N VAL A 38 -3.75 -4.56 15.03
CA VAL A 38 -3.45 -5.98 14.89
C VAL A 38 -1.93 -6.15 14.96
N ASN A 39 -1.44 -6.83 15.99
CA ASN A 39 -0.02 -6.99 16.25
C ASN A 39 0.57 -8.18 15.47
N LEU A 40 1.21 -7.86 14.34
CA LEU A 40 1.82 -8.87 13.47
C LEU A 40 3.01 -9.62 14.12
N LEU A 41 3.66 -9.02 15.12
CA LEU A 41 4.77 -9.66 15.84
C LEU A 41 4.27 -10.71 16.84
N LYS A 42 3.04 -10.55 17.34
CA LYS A 42 2.36 -11.53 18.21
C LYS A 42 1.53 -12.55 17.43
N GLY A 43 1.44 -12.43 16.10
CA GLY A 43 0.65 -13.34 15.27
C GLY A 43 -0.86 -13.15 15.41
N GLU A 44 -1.35 -11.99 15.88
CA GLU A 44 -2.79 -11.74 16.09
C GLU A 44 -3.62 -11.87 14.81
N GLN A 45 -3.00 -11.69 13.64
CA GLN A 45 -3.62 -11.90 12.34
C GLN A 45 -3.98 -13.37 12.03
N PHE A 46 -3.50 -14.32 12.85
CA PHE A 46 -3.82 -15.74 12.75
C PHE A 46 -4.85 -16.18 13.80
N SER A 47 -5.42 -15.25 14.58
CA SER A 47 -6.49 -15.60 15.51
C SER A 47 -7.76 -16.02 14.77
N PRO A 48 -8.57 -16.93 15.34
CA PRO A 48 -9.86 -17.29 14.76
C PRO A 48 -10.77 -16.08 14.55
N GLU A 49 -10.69 -15.07 15.41
CA GLU A 49 -11.47 -13.84 15.31
C GLU A 49 -11.07 -13.00 14.10
N PHE A 50 -9.76 -12.86 13.85
CA PHE A 50 -9.28 -12.10 12.70
C PHE A 50 -9.50 -12.87 11.38
N GLN A 51 -9.34 -14.19 11.38
CA GLN A 51 -9.54 -15.01 10.19
C GLN A 51 -11.00 -15.04 9.70
N LYS A 52 -11.97 -14.78 10.58
CA LYS A 52 -13.36 -14.53 10.16
C LYS A 52 -13.50 -13.29 9.27
N LEU A 53 -12.60 -12.31 9.42
CA LEU A 53 -12.57 -11.09 8.61
C LEU A 53 -11.71 -11.27 7.35
N ASN A 54 -10.56 -11.93 7.48
CA ASN A 54 -9.70 -12.24 6.35
C ASN A 54 -9.04 -13.63 6.53
N PRO A 55 -9.52 -14.67 5.83
CA PRO A 55 -8.99 -16.03 5.96
C PRO A 55 -7.50 -16.17 5.64
N ILE A 56 -6.93 -15.27 4.82
CA ILE A 56 -5.50 -15.26 4.50
C ILE A 56 -4.66 -14.79 5.70
N GLY A 57 -5.26 -14.04 6.64
CA GLY A 57 -4.56 -13.51 7.81
C GLY A 57 -3.63 -12.34 7.48
N TYR A 58 -4.00 -11.47 6.53
CA TYR A 58 -3.27 -10.24 6.22
C TYR A 58 -4.02 -8.98 6.64
N VAL A 59 -3.26 -7.95 6.98
CA VAL A 59 -3.76 -6.58 7.15
C VAL A 59 -3.40 -5.73 5.92
N PRO A 60 -4.20 -4.72 5.54
CA PRO A 60 -5.39 -4.23 6.24
C PRO A 60 -6.67 -5.02 5.95
N VAL A 61 -7.66 -4.83 6.83
CA VAL A 61 -9.08 -5.12 6.57
C VAL A 61 -9.89 -3.87 6.90
N LEU A 62 -10.75 -3.44 5.99
CA LEU A 62 -11.73 -2.38 6.22
C LEU A 62 -13.09 -3.02 6.52
N VAL A 63 -13.75 -2.54 7.57
CA VAL A 63 -15.16 -2.85 7.86
C VAL A 63 -15.96 -1.57 7.74
N ASP A 64 -16.96 -1.61 6.88
CA ASP A 64 -17.89 -0.53 6.59
C ASP A 64 -19.32 -1.06 6.71
N GLY A 65 -19.87 -0.89 7.90
CA GLY A 65 -21.12 -1.50 8.30
C GLY A 65 -21.08 -3.03 8.19
N ASP A 66 -21.87 -3.57 7.26
CA ASP A 66 -21.96 -5.02 7.04
C ASP A 66 -21.01 -5.51 5.94
N ILE A 67 -20.27 -4.59 5.31
CA ILE A 67 -19.28 -4.89 4.27
C ILE A 67 -17.90 -5.05 4.92
N VAL A 68 -17.24 -6.17 4.64
CA VAL A 68 -15.87 -6.47 5.06
C VAL A 68 -15.00 -6.66 3.83
N ILE A 69 -13.91 -5.91 3.74
CA ILE A 69 -13.03 -5.87 2.58
C ILE A 69 -11.60 -6.05 3.05
N SER A 70 -10.95 -7.12 2.60
CA SER A 70 -9.52 -7.33 2.72
C SER A 70 -8.84 -6.95 1.39
N ASP A 71 -7.51 -6.86 1.40
CA ASP A 71 -6.66 -6.38 0.29
C ASP A 71 -6.64 -4.85 0.12
N SER A 72 -5.44 -4.25 0.17
CA SER A 72 -5.29 -2.79 0.10
C SER A 72 -5.67 -2.18 -1.25
N PHE A 73 -5.59 -2.93 -2.35
CA PHE A 73 -6.01 -2.43 -3.65
C PHE A 73 -7.55 -2.45 -3.73
N ALA A 74 -8.18 -3.54 -3.32
CA ALA A 74 -9.64 -3.65 -3.30
C ALA A 74 -10.29 -2.63 -2.35
N ILE A 75 -9.74 -2.43 -1.15
CA ILE A 75 -10.19 -1.40 -0.22
C ILE A 75 -10.07 0.00 -0.84
N PHE A 76 -8.95 0.31 -1.51
CA PHE A 76 -8.77 1.61 -2.16
C PHE A 76 -9.85 1.85 -3.24
N MET A 77 -10.09 0.87 -4.11
CA MET A 77 -11.12 0.97 -5.15
C MET A 77 -12.52 1.16 -4.56
N TYR A 78 -12.84 0.44 -3.48
CA TYR A 78 -14.10 0.62 -2.77
C TYR A 78 -14.27 2.04 -2.24
N LEU A 79 -13.22 2.61 -1.65
CA LEU A 79 -13.26 3.97 -1.12
C LEU A 79 -13.45 5.01 -2.24
N GLU A 80 -12.83 4.81 -3.40
CA GLU A 80 -13.02 5.70 -4.56
C GLU A 80 -14.45 5.68 -5.09
N GLU A 81 -15.09 4.52 -5.14
CA GLU A 81 -16.48 4.38 -5.63
C GLU A 81 -17.50 4.88 -4.61
N LYS A 82 -17.35 4.51 -3.32
CA LYS A 82 -18.34 4.86 -2.29
C LYS A 82 -18.24 6.31 -1.81
N TYR A 83 -17.03 6.86 -1.78
CA TYR A 83 -16.75 8.21 -1.30
C TYR A 83 -16.12 9.05 -2.42
N PRO A 84 -16.88 9.47 -3.43
CA PRO A 84 -16.33 10.12 -4.62
C PRO A 84 -15.77 11.53 -4.37
N GLN A 85 -16.02 12.12 -3.19
CA GLN A 85 -15.42 13.38 -2.78
C GLN A 85 -13.90 13.22 -2.59
N HIS A 86 -13.13 14.22 -3.02
CA HIS A 86 -11.66 14.20 -3.02
C HIS A 86 -11.11 12.93 -3.74
N PRO A 87 -11.29 12.85 -5.07
CA PRO A 87 -10.87 11.68 -5.84
C PRO A 87 -9.36 11.47 -5.74
N LEU A 88 -8.95 10.22 -5.55
CA LEU A 88 -7.56 9.78 -5.54
C LEU A 88 -7.20 9.00 -6.82
N LEU A 89 -8.09 9.02 -7.80
CA LEU A 89 -7.84 8.63 -9.18
C LEU A 89 -8.11 9.79 -10.14
N PRO A 90 -7.28 9.96 -11.19
CA PRO A 90 -7.53 10.95 -12.21
C PRO A 90 -8.77 10.58 -13.04
N SER A 91 -9.47 11.58 -13.56
CA SER A 91 -10.61 11.37 -14.46
C SER A 91 -10.19 10.87 -15.84
N ASP A 92 -9.04 11.33 -16.34
CA ASP A 92 -8.46 10.91 -17.60
C ASP A 92 -8.13 9.41 -17.61
N LEU A 93 -8.56 8.71 -18.66
CA LEU A 93 -8.44 7.25 -18.76
C LEU A 93 -6.98 6.80 -18.84
N GLN A 94 -6.13 7.48 -19.61
CA GLN A 94 -4.74 7.08 -19.78
C GLN A 94 -3.95 7.26 -18.48
N LYS A 95 -4.14 8.40 -17.82
CA LYS A 95 -3.55 8.71 -16.52
C LYS A 95 -4.06 7.78 -15.42
N LYS A 96 -5.33 7.37 -15.47
CA LYS A 96 -5.90 6.38 -14.56
C LYS A 96 -5.28 5.01 -14.75
N ALA A 97 -5.12 4.57 -16.00
CA ALA A 97 -4.43 3.32 -16.33
C ALA A 97 -2.96 3.33 -15.88
N LEU A 98 -2.26 4.47 -16.00
CA LEU A 98 -0.89 4.63 -15.49
C LEU A 98 -0.83 4.46 -13.97
N ASN A 99 -1.76 5.08 -13.24
CA ASN A 99 -1.87 4.94 -11.78
C ASN A 99 -2.13 3.48 -11.36
N PHE A 100 -3.01 2.78 -12.07
CA PHE A 100 -3.24 1.35 -11.83
C PHE A 100 -1.99 0.50 -12.08
N GLN A 101 -1.26 0.75 -13.17
CA GLN A 101 -0.02 0.02 -13.45
C GLN A 101 1.03 0.23 -12.36
N ALA A 102 1.28 1.47 -11.95
CA ALA A 102 2.23 1.79 -10.89
C ALA A 102 1.83 1.13 -9.56
N ALA A 103 0.57 1.27 -9.15
CA ALA A 103 0.06 0.65 -7.93
C ALA A 103 0.14 -0.88 -7.98
N ASN A 104 -0.14 -1.48 -9.14
CA ASN A 104 -0.11 -2.94 -9.30
C ASN A 104 1.32 -3.50 -9.33
N ILE A 105 2.30 -2.79 -9.89
CA ILE A 105 3.73 -3.19 -9.77
C ILE A 105 4.10 -3.29 -8.28
N VAL A 106 3.71 -2.30 -7.48
CA VAL A 106 3.93 -2.33 -6.04
C VAL A 106 3.19 -3.50 -5.36
N CYS A 107 1.92 -3.73 -5.71
CA CYS A 107 1.08 -4.76 -5.08
C CYS A 107 1.40 -6.18 -5.46
N SER A 108 1.90 -6.41 -6.68
CA SER A 108 2.01 -7.77 -7.24
C SER A 108 3.46 -8.18 -7.47
N SER A 109 4.36 -7.22 -7.72
CA SER A 109 5.75 -7.50 -8.08
C SER A 109 6.77 -7.09 -7.01
N ILE A 110 6.37 -6.29 -6.02
CA ILE A 110 7.27 -5.85 -4.93
C ILE A 110 6.78 -6.37 -3.59
N GLN A 111 5.64 -5.85 -3.11
CA GLN A 111 5.23 -6.00 -1.71
C GLN A 111 5.05 -7.46 -1.26
N PRO A 112 4.42 -8.36 -2.04
CA PRO A 112 4.26 -9.75 -1.62
C PRO A 112 5.59 -10.48 -1.56
N LEU A 113 6.46 -10.26 -2.56
CA LEU A 113 7.74 -10.94 -2.67
C LEU A 113 8.71 -10.54 -1.56
N GLN A 114 8.81 -9.24 -1.23
CA GLN A 114 9.62 -8.82 -0.06
C GLN A 114 9.03 -9.34 1.26
N ASN A 115 7.71 -9.58 1.35
CA ASN A 115 7.08 -10.05 2.59
C ASN A 115 7.36 -11.54 2.84
N LEU A 116 7.71 -12.29 1.78
CA LEU A 116 8.24 -13.64 1.88
C LEU A 116 9.69 -13.68 2.42
N ALA A 117 10.38 -12.55 2.59
CA ALA A 117 11.76 -12.53 3.09
C ALA A 117 11.93 -13.27 4.43
N LYS A 118 10.92 -13.24 5.32
CA LYS A 118 10.95 -14.02 6.56
C LYS A 118 10.90 -15.54 6.29
N TYR A 119 10.10 -15.97 5.32
CA TYR A 119 10.08 -17.37 4.91
C TYR A 119 11.41 -17.78 4.28
N ILE A 120 12.03 -16.90 3.49
CA ILE A 120 13.37 -17.11 2.94
C ILE A 120 14.43 -17.23 4.05
N GLU A 121 14.38 -16.39 5.07
CA GLU A 121 15.22 -16.49 6.28
C GLU A 121 15.08 -17.86 6.95
N GLU A 122 13.85 -18.36 7.09
CA GLU A 122 13.56 -19.64 7.74
C GLU A 122 13.95 -20.87 6.89
N LYS A 123 13.92 -20.77 5.55
CA LYS A 123 14.10 -21.92 4.64
C LYS A 123 15.44 -21.96 3.92
N ALA A 124 16.12 -20.83 3.76
CA ALA A 124 17.42 -20.74 3.11
C ALA A 124 18.50 -20.42 4.16
N SER A 125 18.63 -19.15 4.55
CA SER A 125 19.49 -18.71 5.65
C SER A 125 19.11 -17.29 6.09
N PRO A 126 19.49 -16.86 7.31
CA PRO A 126 19.27 -15.49 7.77
C PRO A 126 19.86 -14.41 6.85
N ASP A 127 20.98 -14.71 6.20
CA ASP A 127 21.70 -13.78 5.33
C ASP A 127 20.98 -13.52 4.00
N GLU A 128 20.05 -14.40 3.58
CA GLU A 128 19.31 -14.27 2.32
C GLU A 128 18.08 -13.35 2.42
N LYS A 129 17.63 -13.02 3.63
CA LYS A 129 16.43 -12.20 3.86
C LYS A 129 16.50 -10.84 3.17
N ILE A 130 17.58 -10.11 3.43
CA ILE A 130 17.77 -8.75 2.91
C ILE A 130 18.06 -8.80 1.41
N PRO A 131 19.02 -9.60 0.90
CA PRO A 131 19.24 -9.76 -0.54
C PRO A 131 17.98 -10.09 -1.33
N TRP A 132 17.15 -11.01 -0.83
CA TRP A 132 15.86 -11.35 -1.44
C TRP A 132 14.94 -10.14 -1.55
N ALA A 133 14.70 -9.45 -0.43
CA ALA A 133 13.84 -8.27 -0.42
C ALA A 133 14.38 -7.18 -1.34
N LYS A 134 15.69 -6.88 -1.28
CA LYS A 134 16.35 -5.90 -2.14
C LYS A 134 16.13 -6.21 -3.61
N ARG A 135 16.44 -7.43 -4.06
CA ARG A 135 16.27 -7.85 -5.47
C ARG A 135 14.88 -7.52 -6.02
N HIS A 136 13.83 -7.80 -5.26
CA HIS A 136 12.46 -7.55 -5.71
C HIS A 136 12.05 -6.08 -5.63
N ILE A 137 12.54 -5.35 -4.63
CA ILE A 137 12.35 -3.90 -4.54
C ILE A 137 13.04 -3.22 -5.72
N GLU A 138 14.34 -3.44 -5.91
CA GLU A 138 15.15 -2.80 -6.94
C GLU A 138 14.59 -3.08 -8.35
N LYS A 139 14.27 -4.34 -8.66
CA LYS A 139 13.63 -4.70 -9.95
C LYS A 139 12.29 -3.98 -10.17
N GLY A 140 11.48 -3.86 -9.13
CA GLY A 140 10.20 -3.16 -9.22
C GLY A 140 10.36 -1.65 -9.39
N PHE A 141 11.30 -1.04 -8.66
CA PHE A 141 11.60 0.38 -8.79
C PHE A 141 12.23 0.73 -10.14
N GLU A 142 13.08 -0.13 -10.71
CA GLU A 142 13.55 0.03 -12.09
C GLU A 142 12.40 0.09 -13.11
N ALA A 143 11.36 -0.73 -12.90
CA ALA A 143 10.18 -0.73 -13.76
C ALA A 143 9.34 0.54 -13.55
N LEU A 144 9.14 0.95 -12.29
CA LEU A 144 8.40 2.15 -11.93
C LEU A 144 9.07 3.43 -12.46
N GLU A 145 10.39 3.54 -12.34
CA GLU A 145 11.15 4.67 -12.86
C GLU A 145 10.95 4.83 -14.37
N LYS A 146 11.10 3.73 -15.12
CA LYS A 146 10.87 3.73 -16.57
C LYS A 146 9.43 4.07 -16.94
N LEU A 147 8.47 3.61 -16.14
CA LEU A 147 7.05 3.84 -16.36
C LEU A 147 6.65 5.30 -16.08
N LEU A 148 7.27 5.95 -15.09
CA LEU A 148 6.79 7.24 -14.57
C LEU A 148 7.63 8.45 -15.01
N LYS A 149 8.84 8.25 -15.54
CA LYS A 149 9.80 9.33 -15.88
C LYS A 149 9.22 10.48 -16.71
N ASP A 150 8.32 10.20 -17.66
CA ASP A 150 7.77 11.20 -18.60
C ASP A 150 6.40 11.73 -18.13
N HIS A 151 5.93 11.26 -16.96
CA HIS A 151 4.61 11.57 -16.40
C HIS A 151 4.69 12.22 -15.01
N ALA A 152 5.84 12.13 -14.33
CA ALA A 152 6.04 12.69 -13.01
C ALA A 152 6.07 14.23 -13.04
N GLY A 153 5.43 14.85 -12.05
CA GLY A 153 5.41 16.29 -11.79
C GLY A 153 5.89 16.56 -10.37
N ILE A 154 5.10 17.25 -9.54
CA ILE A 154 5.37 17.30 -8.09
C ILE A 154 5.21 15.89 -7.44
N TYR A 155 4.34 15.07 -8.04
CA TYR A 155 3.96 13.72 -7.61
C TYR A 155 4.19 12.71 -8.74
N ALA A 156 3.94 11.42 -8.46
CA ALA A 156 4.29 10.30 -9.33
C ALA A 156 3.66 10.38 -10.74
N THR A 157 2.50 11.03 -10.87
CA THR A 157 1.81 11.17 -12.16
C THR A 157 1.36 12.62 -12.44
N GLY A 158 2.13 13.63 -12.01
CA GLY A 158 1.85 15.04 -12.28
C GLY A 158 1.79 15.86 -11.00
N ASP A 159 0.93 16.86 -10.92
CA ASP A 159 0.93 17.85 -9.82
C ASP A 159 -0.14 17.61 -8.73
N GLU A 160 -0.88 16.50 -8.84
CA GLU A 160 -1.88 16.07 -7.87
C GLU A 160 -1.53 14.69 -7.31
N VAL A 161 -1.92 14.44 -6.06
CA VAL A 161 -1.74 13.14 -5.39
C VAL A 161 -2.76 12.14 -5.90
N PHE A 162 -2.30 11.02 -6.46
CA PHE A 162 -3.15 9.93 -6.91
C PHE A 162 -2.69 8.57 -6.37
N MET A 163 -3.41 7.51 -6.73
CA MET A 163 -3.16 6.14 -6.31
C MET A 163 -1.68 5.71 -6.39
N ALA A 164 -0.95 6.11 -7.44
CA ALA A 164 0.48 5.80 -7.55
C ALA A 164 1.26 6.28 -6.32
N ASP A 165 1.04 7.52 -5.88
CA ASP A 165 1.72 8.11 -4.71
C ASP A 165 1.41 7.36 -3.43
N LEU A 166 0.12 7.02 -3.21
CA LEU A 166 -0.33 6.31 -2.03
C LEU A 166 0.29 4.91 -1.93
N PHE A 167 0.59 4.28 -3.05
CA PHE A 167 1.17 2.94 -3.09
C PHE A 167 2.71 2.99 -3.03
N LEU A 168 3.32 4.00 -3.66
CA LEU A 168 4.76 4.24 -3.65
C LEU A 168 5.28 4.70 -2.30
N ALA A 169 4.66 5.69 -1.65
CA ALA A 169 5.22 6.30 -0.44
C ALA A 169 5.45 5.29 0.71
N PRO A 170 4.48 4.40 1.05
CA PRO A 170 4.73 3.34 2.03
C PRO A 170 5.79 2.31 1.59
N GLN A 171 5.93 2.10 0.28
CA GLN A 171 6.89 1.15 -0.28
C GLN A 171 8.32 1.72 -0.25
N VAL A 172 8.51 3.00 -0.59
CA VAL A 172 9.77 3.74 -0.41
C VAL A 172 10.18 3.71 1.06
N HIS A 173 9.27 4.07 1.96
CA HIS A 173 9.52 4.05 3.40
C HIS A 173 9.95 2.65 3.89
N ALA A 174 9.26 1.61 3.45
CA ALA A 174 9.60 0.23 3.80
C ALA A 174 10.98 -0.17 3.25
N GLY A 175 11.29 0.15 1.99
CA GLY A 175 12.58 -0.16 1.39
C GLY A 175 13.75 0.47 2.14
N ILE A 176 13.65 1.75 2.51
CA ILE A 176 14.69 2.46 3.29
C ILE A 176 14.76 1.90 4.71
N LYS A 177 13.65 1.92 5.45
CA LYS A 177 13.66 1.68 6.90
C LYS A 177 13.68 0.20 7.31
N ARG A 178 13.25 -0.71 6.43
CA ARG A 178 13.15 -2.15 6.74
C ARG A 178 14.16 -2.99 5.99
N PHE A 179 14.50 -2.62 4.76
CA PHE A 179 15.31 -3.45 3.87
C PHE A 179 16.63 -2.79 3.44
N ASN A 180 16.91 -1.59 3.96
CA ASN A 180 18.15 -0.86 3.73
C ASN A 180 18.51 -0.71 2.24
N VAL A 181 17.48 -0.46 1.41
CA VAL A 181 17.62 -0.19 -0.02
C VAL A 181 17.94 1.30 -0.20
N ASP A 182 18.99 1.59 -0.98
CA ASP A 182 19.26 2.94 -1.45
C ASP A 182 18.27 3.29 -2.57
N MET A 183 17.45 4.31 -2.34
CA MET A 183 16.42 4.75 -3.28
C MET A 183 16.89 5.89 -4.18
N VAL A 184 18.11 6.41 -4.00
CA VAL A 184 18.68 7.49 -4.82
C VAL A 184 18.67 7.19 -6.32
N PRO A 185 18.90 5.94 -6.79
CA PRO A 185 18.87 5.64 -8.22
C PRO A 185 17.53 5.86 -8.93
N TRP A 186 16.41 5.98 -8.21
CA TRP A 186 15.05 6.12 -8.75
C TRP A 186 14.39 7.43 -8.33
N GLN A 187 15.14 8.52 -8.45
CA GLN A 187 14.63 9.88 -8.29
C GLN A 187 14.25 10.41 -9.68
N THR A 188 13.00 10.23 -10.10
CA THR A 188 12.41 10.81 -11.34
C THR A 188 12.53 12.34 -11.43
N HIS A 189 13.08 13.00 -10.41
CA HIS A 189 13.62 14.34 -10.47
C HIS A 189 15.10 14.31 -10.12
N PRO A 190 16.03 14.27 -11.10
CA PRO A 190 17.34 14.84 -10.84
C PRO A 190 17.06 16.26 -10.35
N GLN A 191 17.55 16.58 -9.15
CA GLN A 191 17.48 17.92 -8.59
C GLN A 191 17.75 18.91 -9.73
N LYS A 192 16.73 19.69 -10.13
CA LYS A 192 16.96 20.85 -10.98
C LYS A 192 17.75 21.82 -10.11
N ALA A 193 19.07 21.68 -10.15
CA ALA A 193 20.03 22.72 -9.80
C ALA A 193 20.01 23.79 -10.90
#